data_AF-A0A6L7QG45-F1
#
_entry.id   AF-A0A6L7QG45-F1
#
_cell.length_a   1.000
_cell.length_b   1.000
_cell.length_c   1.000
_cell.angle_alpha   90.00
_cell.angle_beta   90.00
_cell.angle_gamma   90.00
#
_symmetry.space_group_name_H-M   'P 1'
#
loop_
_entity.id
_entity.type
_entity.pdbx_description
1 polymer ?
#
loop_
_entity_poly.entity_id
_entity_poly.type
_entity_poly.pdbx_seq_one_letter_code
_entity_poly.pdbx_strand_id
1 'polypeptide(L)'
;MTANDLTSYRDLMQPPTRFREGFTARTVAGAFFVGFIMMPGAIYMGLIAGASLGAAAEWVTIILFSELARRSFSALTRQEIYLIYYIAGGLAGVIGGTMLAGGPFGQLVWNQYLVQSQAAAGFGIAEHIPEWVAPPIGSDALMGRSFLHRAWIPPMVVLVASQFLSRVEWFTLGYILFRVTSDVERLPFPLAPVAAQGATALAESDEGRDSWRWRVFSVGMGIGLLFGAVYVGLPALTGLIASDPIVLLPIPWIDLTRTTETILPAAPLGIGTDLGLVLLGMVLPFWIVVGTFVAAMVHALGSPILYHAGMLTHWRPGMDAILTNFANDIDVWMSVYIGAGAAVGAIGLVHAVLSVRAARRQGEHRPLRDTPAGRGDFPLWIAIGGYVLSTLAMICLCVLLL
;
A
#
# COMPACT_ATOMS: atom_id res chain seq x y z
N MET A 1 15.14 -18.92 9.03
CA MET A 1 14.89 -19.43 7.68
C MET A 1 15.95 -20.47 7.37
N THR A 2 15.57 -21.69 7.00
CA THR A 2 16.54 -22.72 6.65
C THR A 2 17.05 -22.52 5.22
N ALA A 3 18.22 -23.06 4.87
CA ALA A 3 18.75 -22.96 3.50
C ALA A 3 17.79 -23.59 2.46
N ASN A 4 17.05 -24.63 2.86
CA ASN A 4 16.05 -25.29 2.01
C ASN A 4 14.85 -24.38 1.70
N ASP A 5 14.39 -23.58 2.67
CA ASP A 5 13.28 -22.63 2.45
C ASP A 5 13.66 -21.61 1.36
N LEU A 6 14.89 -21.10 1.40
CA LEU A 6 15.38 -20.10 0.46
C LEU A 6 15.44 -20.62 -0.98
N THR A 7 15.83 -21.89 -1.17
CA THR A 7 15.81 -22.54 -2.48
C THR A 7 14.38 -22.73 -3.00
N SER A 8 13.45 -23.18 -2.16
CA SER A 8 12.05 -23.35 -2.58
C SER A 8 11.42 -22.05 -3.07
N TYR A 9 11.70 -20.92 -2.42
CA TYR A 9 11.21 -19.61 -2.89
C TYR A 9 11.88 -19.15 -4.19
N ARG A 10 13.16 -19.48 -4.40
CA ARG A 10 13.88 -19.12 -5.64
C ARG A 10 13.36 -19.88 -6.85
N ASP A 11 12.96 -21.13 -6.66
CA ASP A 11 12.49 -21.99 -7.75
C ASP A 11 11.05 -21.67 -8.20
N LEU A 12 10.33 -20.79 -7.50
CA LEU A 12 9.00 -20.33 -7.90
C LEU A 12 8.99 -19.58 -9.24
N MET A 13 10.09 -18.90 -9.59
CA MET A 13 10.21 -18.20 -10.87
C MET A 13 11.68 -18.07 -11.29
N GLN A 14 12.03 -18.70 -12.41
CA GLN A 14 13.39 -18.62 -12.94
C GLN A 14 13.65 -17.29 -13.68
N PRO A 15 14.88 -16.76 -13.62
CA PRO A 15 15.27 -15.57 -14.37
C PRO A 15 15.02 -15.73 -15.88
N PRO A 16 14.45 -14.73 -16.56
CA PRO A 16 14.22 -14.80 -18.00
C PRO A 16 15.53 -14.73 -18.78
N THR A 17 15.59 -15.42 -19.92
CA THR A 17 16.76 -15.40 -20.83
C THR A 17 16.84 -14.15 -21.69
N ARG A 18 15.71 -13.43 -21.87
CA ARG A 18 15.63 -12.15 -22.60
C ARG A 18 14.69 -11.19 -21.89
N PHE A 19 15.13 -9.95 -21.75
CA PHE A 19 14.31 -8.84 -21.30
C PHE A 19 13.60 -8.21 -22.51
N ARG A 20 12.36 -7.77 -22.29
CA ARG A 20 11.54 -7.07 -23.30
C ARG A 20 10.98 -5.79 -22.68
N GLU A 21 10.82 -4.77 -23.50
CA GLU A 21 10.22 -3.51 -23.08
C GLU A 21 8.69 -3.65 -22.95
N GLY A 22 8.13 -3.08 -21.88
CA GLY A 22 6.68 -2.96 -21.69
C GLY A 22 6.15 -1.54 -21.84
N PHE A 23 7.03 -0.54 -21.95
CA PHE A 23 6.63 0.85 -22.03
C PHE A 23 6.23 1.17 -23.47
N THR A 24 4.92 1.13 -23.73
CA THR A 24 4.34 1.40 -25.05
C THR A 24 3.24 2.44 -24.93
N ALA A 25 2.77 2.96 -26.08
CA ALA A 25 1.60 3.85 -26.11
C ALA A 25 0.35 3.21 -25.47
N ARG A 26 0.25 1.87 -25.49
CA ARG A 26 -0.84 1.13 -24.84
C ARG A 26 -0.74 1.21 -23.31
N THR A 27 0.46 1.12 -22.76
CA THR A 27 0.71 1.32 -21.32
C THR A 27 0.38 2.74 -20.90
N VAL A 28 0.70 3.75 -21.73
CA VAL A 28 0.34 5.15 -21.46
C VAL A 28 -1.18 5.33 -21.46
N ALA A 29 -1.90 4.77 -22.44
CA ALA A 29 -3.36 4.78 -22.45
C ALA A 29 -3.95 4.05 -21.21
N GLY A 30 -3.36 2.93 -20.81
CA GLY A 30 -3.71 2.22 -19.57
C GLY A 30 -3.50 3.07 -18.32
N ALA A 31 -2.43 3.86 -18.26
CA ALA A 31 -2.18 4.79 -17.16
C ALA A 31 -3.26 5.87 -17.05
N PHE A 32 -3.71 6.42 -18.17
CA PHE A 32 -4.84 7.37 -18.20
C PHE A 32 -6.16 6.71 -17.79
N PHE A 33 -6.41 5.48 -18.22
CA PHE A 33 -7.57 4.70 -17.78
C PHE A 33 -7.57 4.51 -16.26
N VAL A 34 -6.44 4.10 -15.69
CA VAL A 34 -6.27 3.97 -14.24
C VAL A 34 -6.54 5.30 -13.53
N GLY A 35 -5.91 6.38 -14.00
CA GLY A 35 -5.98 7.68 -13.34
C GLY A 35 -7.36 8.35 -13.41
N PHE A 36 -8.02 8.33 -14.58
CA PHE A 36 -9.28 9.07 -14.77
C PHE A 36 -10.54 8.26 -14.48
N ILE A 37 -10.49 6.94 -14.61
CA ILE A 37 -11.68 6.08 -14.45
C ILE A 37 -11.59 5.30 -13.14
N MET A 38 -10.48 4.61 -12.90
CA MET A 38 -10.39 3.70 -11.75
C MET A 38 -10.14 4.43 -10.43
N MET A 39 -9.29 5.46 -10.42
CA MET A 39 -8.99 6.21 -9.19
C MET A 39 -10.24 6.87 -8.57
N PRO A 40 -11.11 7.61 -9.31
CA PRO A 40 -12.33 8.15 -8.72
C PRO A 40 -13.27 7.07 -8.18
N GLY A 41 -13.39 5.94 -8.90
CA GLY A 41 -14.17 4.79 -8.44
C GLY A 41 -13.60 4.18 -7.16
N ALA A 42 -12.27 4.08 -7.03
CA ALA A 42 -11.60 3.59 -5.84
C ALA A 42 -11.80 4.53 -4.63
N ILE A 43 -11.73 5.85 -4.83
CA ILE A 43 -12.04 6.84 -3.79
C ILE A 43 -13.49 6.66 -3.32
N TYR A 44 -14.43 6.62 -4.26
CA TYR A 44 -15.86 6.48 -3.96
C TYR A 44 -16.17 5.20 -3.17
N MET A 45 -15.64 4.07 -3.64
CA MET A 45 -15.80 2.80 -2.94
C MET A 45 -15.12 2.81 -1.57
N GLY A 46 -13.95 3.43 -1.43
CA GLY A 46 -13.28 3.61 -0.14
C GLY A 46 -14.12 4.40 0.86
N LEU A 47 -14.80 5.46 0.39
CA LEU A 47 -15.70 6.27 1.23
C LEU A 47 -16.97 5.51 1.64
N ILE A 48 -17.54 4.69 0.75
CA ILE A 48 -18.76 3.91 1.06
C ILE A 48 -18.45 2.73 1.96
N ALA A 49 -17.42 1.96 1.62
CA ALA A 49 -17.08 0.74 2.34
C ALA A 49 -16.39 1.04 3.68
N GLY A 50 -15.92 2.28 3.89
CA GLY A 50 -15.11 2.67 5.05
C GLY A 50 -13.75 1.95 5.09
N ALA A 51 -13.37 1.30 3.99
CA ALA A 51 -12.17 0.49 3.88
C ALA A 51 -11.58 0.61 2.48
N SER A 52 -10.26 0.56 2.39
CA SER A 52 -9.56 0.49 1.11
C SER A 52 -9.78 -0.86 0.45
N LEU A 53 -10.18 -0.86 -0.82
CA LEU A 53 -10.18 -2.07 -1.67
C LEU A 53 -8.76 -2.57 -2.01
N GLY A 54 -7.71 -1.80 -1.64
CA GLY A 54 -6.31 -2.19 -1.69
C GLY A 54 -5.89 -2.84 -3.02
N ALA A 55 -5.24 -3.99 -2.92
CA ALA A 55 -4.77 -4.76 -4.07
C ALA A 55 -5.90 -5.24 -5.00
N ALA A 56 -7.13 -5.39 -4.51
CA ALA A 56 -8.23 -5.86 -5.35
C ALA A 56 -8.59 -4.84 -6.44
N ALA A 57 -8.55 -3.54 -6.12
CA ALA A 57 -8.78 -2.47 -7.10
C ALA A 57 -7.75 -2.50 -8.23
N GLU A 58 -6.49 -2.84 -7.92
CA GLU A 58 -5.40 -2.98 -8.89
C GLU A 58 -5.71 -4.10 -9.89
N TRP A 59 -6.07 -5.28 -9.37
CA TRP A 59 -6.39 -6.45 -10.20
C TRP A 59 -7.62 -6.24 -11.07
N VAL A 60 -8.69 -5.67 -10.51
CA VAL A 60 -9.90 -5.34 -11.28
C VAL A 60 -9.58 -4.38 -12.42
N THR A 61 -8.74 -3.37 -12.16
CA THR A 61 -8.29 -2.40 -13.18
C THR A 61 -7.62 -3.12 -14.35
N ILE A 62 -6.69 -4.03 -14.07
CA ILE A 62 -5.99 -4.79 -15.11
C ILE A 62 -6.96 -5.66 -15.87
N ILE A 63 -7.84 -6.40 -15.18
CA ILE A 63 -8.80 -7.30 -15.82
C ILE A 63 -9.68 -6.51 -16.79
N LEU A 64 -10.25 -5.39 -16.33
CA LEU A 64 -11.10 -4.54 -17.17
C LEU A 64 -10.34 -3.96 -18.36
N PHE A 65 -9.11 -3.46 -18.15
CA PHE A 65 -8.31 -2.88 -19.21
C PHE A 65 -7.86 -3.95 -20.22
N SER A 66 -7.44 -5.12 -19.76
CA SER A 66 -7.07 -6.27 -20.60
C SER A 66 -8.26 -6.72 -21.45
N GLU A 67 -9.45 -6.75 -20.87
CA GLU A 67 -10.67 -7.14 -21.58
C GLU A 67 -11.10 -6.08 -22.62
N LEU A 68 -10.92 -4.79 -22.29
CA LEU A 68 -11.12 -3.70 -23.25
C LEU A 68 -10.12 -3.80 -24.42
N ALA A 69 -8.83 -4.01 -24.11
CA ALA A 69 -7.78 -4.14 -25.11
C ALA A 69 -8.00 -5.35 -26.03
N ARG A 70 -8.45 -6.48 -25.46
CA ARG A 70 -8.87 -7.68 -26.20
C ARG A 70 -10.01 -7.37 -27.18
N ARG A 71 -11.04 -6.65 -26.75
CA ARG A 71 -12.17 -6.23 -27.61
C ARG A 71 -11.76 -5.26 -28.72
N SER A 72 -10.67 -4.52 -28.51
CA SER A 72 -10.05 -3.67 -29.52
C SER A 72 -9.02 -4.42 -30.40
N PHE A 73 -9.00 -5.76 -30.38
CA PHE A 73 -8.05 -6.62 -31.12
C PHE A 73 -6.57 -6.34 -30.82
N SER A 74 -6.24 -5.81 -29.63
CA SER A 74 -4.86 -5.55 -29.21
C SER A 74 -4.55 -6.32 -27.93
N ALA A 75 -4.08 -7.57 -28.06
CA ALA A 75 -3.62 -8.34 -26.91
C ALA A 75 -2.41 -7.66 -26.25
N LEU A 76 -2.45 -7.56 -24.92
CA LEU A 76 -1.39 -6.93 -24.14
C LEU A 76 -0.30 -7.95 -23.83
N THR A 77 0.95 -7.51 -23.90
CA THR A 77 2.08 -8.33 -23.48
C THR A 77 2.14 -8.41 -21.95
N ARG A 78 2.79 -9.45 -21.43
CA ARG A 78 3.06 -9.61 -19.98
C ARG A 78 3.71 -8.37 -19.37
N GLN A 79 4.61 -7.72 -20.10
CA GLN A 79 5.33 -6.53 -19.65
C GLN A 79 4.40 -5.31 -19.56
N GLU A 80 3.52 -5.12 -20.53
CA GLU A 80 2.50 -4.05 -20.51
C GLU A 80 1.52 -4.26 -19.35
N ILE A 81 1.03 -5.48 -19.17
CA ILE A 81 0.13 -5.85 -18.06
C ILE A 81 0.81 -5.56 -16.70
N TYR A 82 2.08 -5.94 -16.55
CA TYR A 82 2.81 -5.70 -15.31
C TYR A 82 3.06 -4.21 -15.03
N LEU A 83 3.34 -3.40 -16.06
CA LEU A 83 3.46 -1.95 -15.88
C LEU A 83 2.12 -1.32 -15.50
N ILE A 84 1.02 -1.73 -16.14
CA ILE A 84 -0.31 -1.25 -15.80
C ILE A 84 -0.69 -1.65 -14.36
N TYR A 85 -0.36 -2.87 -13.93
CA TYR A 85 -0.52 -3.30 -12.54
C TYR A 85 0.21 -2.37 -11.57
N TYR A 86 1.47 -2.10 -11.85
CA TYR A 86 2.29 -1.25 -11.01
C TYR A 86 1.76 0.20 -10.94
N ILE A 87 1.30 0.74 -12.07
CA ILE A 87 0.67 2.06 -12.13
C ILE A 87 -0.65 2.06 -11.36
N ALA A 88 -1.47 1.01 -11.50
CA ALA A 88 -2.71 0.83 -10.75
C ALA A 88 -2.45 0.82 -9.25
N GLY A 89 -1.47 0.05 -8.77
CA GLY A 89 -1.14 0.06 -7.33
C GLY A 89 -0.58 1.39 -6.83
N GLY A 90 0.23 2.06 -7.65
CA GLY A 90 0.74 3.39 -7.31
C GLY A 90 -0.33 4.48 -7.23
N LEU A 91 -1.40 4.37 -8.02
CA LEU A 91 -2.45 5.40 -8.13
C LEU A 91 -3.73 5.09 -7.33
N ALA A 92 -4.06 3.81 -7.14
CA ALA A 92 -5.24 3.38 -6.38
C ALA A 92 -4.91 3.04 -4.92
N GLY A 93 -3.62 2.84 -4.60
CA GLY A 93 -3.15 2.50 -3.27
C GLY A 93 -3.44 3.57 -2.22
N VAL A 94 -3.20 3.22 -0.97
CA VAL A 94 -3.40 4.10 0.19
C VAL A 94 -2.15 4.93 0.42
N ILE A 95 -2.31 6.25 0.60
CA ILE A 95 -1.20 7.18 0.83
C ILE A 95 -1.52 8.06 2.05
N GLY A 96 -0.50 8.34 2.87
CA GLY A 96 -0.60 9.36 3.93
C GLY A 96 -1.27 8.90 5.23
N GLY A 97 -1.34 7.59 5.50
CA GLY A 97 -1.88 7.04 6.75
C GLY A 97 -3.40 7.14 6.89
N THR A 98 -4.09 7.68 5.88
CA THR A 98 -5.55 7.65 5.79
C THR A 98 -5.96 6.29 5.27
N MET A 99 -6.99 5.62 5.81
CA MET A 99 -7.47 4.33 5.26
C MET A 99 -8.25 4.49 3.93
N LEU A 100 -8.07 5.62 3.25
CA LEU A 100 -8.81 6.01 2.06
C LEU A 100 -8.06 5.57 0.80
N ALA A 101 -8.76 4.81 -0.05
CA ALA A 101 -8.24 4.41 -1.36
C ALA A 101 -8.24 5.58 -2.37
N GLY A 102 -7.44 5.47 -3.42
CA GLY A 102 -7.37 6.47 -4.50
C GLY A 102 -6.14 7.36 -4.50
N GLY A 103 -5.08 6.93 -3.82
CA GLY A 103 -3.75 7.49 -3.97
C GLY A 103 -3.66 8.97 -3.62
N PRO A 104 -2.87 9.75 -4.38
CA PRO A 104 -2.57 11.14 -4.03
C PRO A 104 -3.82 12.04 -3.98
N PHE A 105 -4.80 11.81 -4.85
CA PHE A 105 -6.03 12.59 -4.86
C PHE A 105 -7.00 12.20 -3.75
N GLY A 106 -6.99 10.94 -3.29
CA GLY A 106 -7.71 10.54 -2.08
C GLY A 106 -7.29 11.38 -0.87
N GLN A 107 -6.00 11.68 -0.74
CA GLN A 107 -5.50 12.57 0.33
C GLN A 107 -6.08 13.99 0.24
N LEU A 108 -6.28 14.55 -0.95
CA LEU A 108 -6.90 15.88 -1.10
C LEU A 108 -8.37 15.87 -0.64
N VAL A 109 -9.11 14.79 -0.91
CA VAL A 109 -10.48 14.61 -0.41
C VAL A 109 -10.50 14.55 1.12
N TRP A 110 -9.54 13.84 1.72
CA TRP A 110 -9.38 13.81 3.16
C TRP A 110 -9.04 15.19 3.74
N ASN A 111 -8.09 15.93 3.15
CA ASN A 111 -7.72 17.26 3.61
C ASN A 111 -8.91 18.24 3.54
N GLN A 112 -9.72 18.14 2.48
CA GLN A 112 -10.97 18.90 2.36
C GLN A 112 -11.93 18.61 3.53
N TYR A 113 -12.07 17.34 3.93
CA TYR A 113 -12.88 16.95 5.08
C TYR A 113 -12.28 17.49 6.38
N LEU A 114 -10.96 17.34 6.57
CA LEU A 114 -10.25 17.76 7.78
C LEU A 114 -10.48 19.24 8.07
N VAL A 115 -10.31 20.12 7.08
CA VAL A 115 -10.51 21.58 7.21
C VAL A 115 -11.93 21.94 7.64
N GLN A 116 -12.93 21.14 7.26
CA GLN A 116 -14.35 21.36 7.59
C GLN A 116 -14.81 20.55 8.81
N SER A 117 -13.95 19.73 9.40
CA SER A 117 -14.32 18.80 10.46
C SER A 117 -14.52 19.51 11.79
N GLN A 118 -15.48 19.01 12.59
CA GLN A 118 -15.68 19.48 13.96
C GLN A 118 -14.46 19.22 14.85
N ALA A 119 -13.68 18.17 14.55
CA ALA A 119 -12.44 17.88 15.25
C ALA A 119 -11.41 19.00 15.03
N ALA A 120 -11.15 19.38 13.79
CA ALA A 120 -10.22 20.47 13.48
C ALA A 120 -10.67 21.81 14.07
N ALA A 121 -11.98 22.08 14.05
CA ALA A 121 -12.55 23.27 14.69
C ALA A 121 -12.40 23.23 16.22
N GLY A 122 -12.69 22.07 16.85
CA GLY A 122 -12.58 21.88 18.30
C GLY A 122 -11.14 21.97 18.83
N PHE A 123 -10.16 21.57 18.01
CA PHE A 123 -8.74 21.75 18.32
C PHE A 123 -8.20 23.14 17.95
N GLY A 124 -9.01 24.02 17.36
CA GLY A 124 -8.59 25.36 16.93
C GLY A 124 -7.58 25.38 15.78
N ILE A 125 -7.39 24.26 15.09
CA ILE A 125 -6.42 24.13 13.99
C ILE A 125 -7.03 24.45 12.62
N ALA A 126 -8.37 24.47 12.51
CA ALA A 126 -9.06 24.60 11.22
C ALA A 126 -8.65 25.84 10.42
N GLU A 127 -8.46 26.99 11.08
CA GLU A 127 -8.05 28.25 10.45
C GLU A 127 -6.54 28.33 10.20
N HIS A 128 -5.75 27.46 10.84
CA HIS A 128 -4.29 27.42 10.72
C HIS A 128 -3.81 26.47 9.62
N ILE A 129 -4.73 25.79 8.92
CA ILE A 129 -4.37 24.89 7.82
C ILE A 129 -4.00 25.73 6.59
N PRO A 130 -2.78 25.60 6.04
CA PRO A 130 -2.34 26.40 4.91
C PRO A 130 -3.13 26.11 3.62
N GLU A 131 -3.24 27.12 2.76
CA GLU A 131 -3.95 27.01 1.46
C GLU A 131 -3.32 25.97 0.51
N TRP A 132 -2.04 25.64 0.69
CA TRP A 132 -1.35 24.60 -0.07
C TRP A 132 -1.72 23.17 0.40
N VAL A 133 -2.39 23.01 1.54
CA VAL A 133 -2.90 21.71 2.01
C VAL A 133 -4.31 21.46 1.49
N ALA A 134 -5.17 22.48 1.58
CA ALA A 134 -6.54 22.47 1.09
C ALA A 134 -7.06 23.91 0.94
N PRO A 135 -8.07 24.16 0.08
CA PRO A 135 -8.72 25.46 -0.03
C PRO A 135 -9.32 25.92 1.32
N PRO A 136 -9.41 27.24 1.57
CA PRO A 136 -9.93 27.78 2.82
C PRO A 136 -11.43 27.47 3.00
N ILE A 137 -11.85 27.44 4.27
CA ILE A 137 -13.25 27.21 4.68
C ILE A 137 -14.16 28.25 4.01
N GLY A 138 -15.30 27.80 3.47
CA GLY A 138 -16.27 28.68 2.82
C GLY A 138 -15.90 29.14 1.42
N SER A 139 -14.77 28.68 0.86
CA SER A 139 -14.43 28.97 -0.54
C SER A 139 -15.39 28.26 -1.52
N ASP A 140 -15.61 28.88 -2.68
CA ASP A 140 -16.44 28.32 -3.76
C ASP A 140 -15.95 26.94 -4.22
N ALA A 141 -14.65 26.64 -4.06
CA ALA A 141 -14.07 25.34 -4.35
C ALA A 141 -14.67 24.22 -3.50
N LEU A 142 -14.82 24.47 -2.19
CA LEU A 142 -15.36 23.49 -1.25
C LEU A 142 -16.89 23.40 -1.37
N MET A 143 -17.56 24.53 -1.57
CA MET A 143 -19.02 24.57 -1.77
C MET A 143 -19.43 23.85 -3.06
N GLY A 144 -18.71 24.10 -4.16
CA GLY A 144 -18.95 23.48 -5.46
C GLY A 144 -18.46 22.03 -5.57
N ARG A 145 -17.78 21.49 -4.55
CA ARG A 145 -17.21 20.13 -4.51
C ARG A 145 -16.47 19.77 -5.80
N SER A 146 -15.71 20.72 -6.34
CA SER A 146 -15.05 20.58 -7.64
C SER A 146 -13.57 20.89 -7.55
N PHE A 147 -12.76 19.93 -8.00
CA PHE A 147 -11.31 20.06 -8.15
C PHE A 147 -10.88 20.99 -9.28
N LEU A 148 -11.81 21.41 -10.15
CA LEU A 148 -11.51 22.30 -11.28
C LEU A 148 -11.41 23.78 -10.88
N HIS A 149 -11.75 24.11 -9.64
CA HIS A 149 -11.65 25.48 -9.15
C HIS A 149 -10.18 25.89 -8.90
N ARG A 150 -9.83 27.14 -9.24
CA ARG A 150 -8.45 27.66 -9.13
C ARG A 150 -7.82 27.55 -7.73
N ALA A 151 -8.64 27.53 -6.68
CA ALA A 151 -8.16 27.39 -5.30
C ALA A 151 -7.52 26.02 -5.01
N TRP A 152 -7.75 25.02 -5.88
CA TRP A 152 -7.08 23.72 -5.79
C TRP A 152 -5.70 23.68 -6.44
N ILE A 153 -5.30 24.73 -7.18
CA ILE A 153 -4.00 24.76 -7.86
C ILE A 153 -2.84 24.61 -6.85
N PRO A 154 -2.76 25.36 -5.73
CA PRO A 154 -1.65 25.21 -4.80
C PRO A 154 -1.56 23.80 -4.20
N PRO A 155 -2.65 23.18 -3.68
CA PRO A 155 -2.60 21.78 -3.24
C PRO A 155 -2.20 20.79 -4.32
N MET A 156 -2.69 20.94 -5.55
CA MET A 156 -2.33 20.03 -6.64
C MET A 156 -0.87 20.18 -7.06
N VAL A 157 -0.32 21.38 -7.06
CA VAL A 157 1.10 21.61 -7.39
C VAL A 157 2.00 20.95 -6.34
N VAL A 158 1.71 21.15 -5.05
CA VAL A 158 2.46 20.49 -3.96
C VAL A 158 2.30 18.97 -4.04
N LEU A 159 1.10 18.47 -4.32
CA LEU A 159 0.84 17.05 -4.50
C LEU A 159 1.68 16.47 -5.66
N VAL A 160 1.65 17.07 -6.84
CA VAL A 160 2.39 16.58 -8.00
C VAL A 160 3.90 16.66 -7.77
N ALA A 161 4.39 17.76 -7.20
CA ALA A 161 5.80 17.93 -6.87
C ALA A 161 6.27 16.87 -5.86
N SER A 162 5.54 16.71 -4.75
CA SER A 162 5.87 15.71 -3.72
C SER A 162 5.78 14.28 -4.25
N GLN A 163 4.78 13.96 -5.08
CA GLN A 163 4.66 12.64 -5.72
C GLN A 163 5.79 12.35 -6.68
N PHE A 164 6.20 13.33 -7.48
CA PHE A 164 7.33 13.19 -8.39
C PHE A 164 8.63 12.91 -7.61
N LEU A 165 8.92 13.74 -6.60
CA LEU A 165 10.11 13.57 -5.76
C LEU A 165 10.09 12.23 -5.03
N SER A 166 8.97 11.88 -4.40
CA SER A 166 8.76 10.60 -3.71
C SER A 166 8.94 9.41 -4.66
N ARG A 167 8.49 9.52 -5.92
CA ARG A 167 8.66 8.46 -6.92
C ARG A 167 10.13 8.30 -7.34
N VAL A 168 10.86 9.41 -7.48
CA VAL A 168 12.31 9.38 -7.73
C VAL A 168 13.03 8.71 -6.56
N GLU A 169 12.73 9.08 -5.31
CA GLU A 169 13.30 8.45 -4.11
C GLU A 169 13.01 6.96 -4.07
N TRP A 170 11.75 6.58 -4.26
CA TRP A 170 11.32 5.19 -4.20
C TRP A 170 12.00 4.33 -5.27
N PHE A 171 12.08 4.81 -6.52
CA PHE A 171 12.75 4.07 -7.59
C PHE A 171 14.26 3.99 -7.39
N THR A 172 14.91 5.08 -6.99
CA THR A 172 16.37 5.11 -6.84
C THR A 172 16.83 4.28 -5.65
N LEU A 173 16.20 4.45 -4.49
CA LEU A 173 16.49 3.66 -3.30
C LEU A 173 16.10 2.19 -3.50
N GLY A 174 14.92 1.93 -4.06
CA GLY A 174 14.47 0.58 -4.40
C GLY A 174 15.43 -0.12 -5.36
N TYR A 175 15.95 0.59 -6.37
CA TYR A 175 16.96 0.07 -7.28
C TYR A 175 18.28 -0.26 -6.59
N ILE A 176 18.77 0.62 -5.69
CA ILE A 176 19.98 0.36 -4.90
C ILE A 176 19.81 -0.90 -4.05
N LEU A 177 18.71 -1.00 -3.31
CA LEU A 177 18.39 -2.16 -2.48
C LEU A 177 18.24 -3.42 -3.33
N PHE A 178 17.62 -3.33 -4.51
CA PHE A 178 17.50 -4.44 -5.44
C PHE A 178 18.89 -4.93 -5.90
N ARG A 179 19.81 -4.03 -6.28
CA ARG A 179 21.18 -4.41 -6.68
C ARG A 179 21.92 -5.11 -5.55
N VAL A 180 21.73 -4.68 -4.29
CA VAL A 180 22.37 -5.32 -3.14
C VAL A 180 21.71 -6.67 -2.82
N THR A 181 20.41 -6.69 -2.60
CA THR A 181 19.70 -7.89 -2.14
C THR A 181 19.58 -8.98 -3.21
N SER A 182 19.39 -8.61 -4.48
CA SER A 182 19.25 -9.55 -5.59
C SER A 182 20.60 -9.97 -6.18
N ASP A 183 21.46 -9.01 -6.56
CA ASP A 183 22.66 -9.34 -7.33
C ASP A 183 23.85 -9.73 -6.45
N VAL A 184 23.97 -9.17 -5.24
CA VAL A 184 25.02 -9.50 -4.27
C VAL A 184 24.57 -10.62 -3.34
N GLU A 185 23.49 -10.40 -2.58
CA GLU A 185 23.05 -11.34 -1.54
C GLU A 185 22.20 -12.51 -2.07
N ARG A 186 21.66 -12.37 -3.29
CA ARG A 186 20.81 -13.37 -3.95
C ARG A 186 19.63 -13.83 -3.10
N LEU A 187 19.05 -12.91 -2.34
CA LEU A 187 17.88 -13.19 -1.52
C LEU A 187 16.67 -13.48 -2.44
N PRO A 188 15.87 -14.50 -2.12
CA PRO A 188 14.61 -14.72 -2.81
C PRO A 188 13.60 -13.64 -2.42
N PHE A 189 12.81 -13.17 -3.40
CA PHE A 189 11.70 -12.26 -3.15
C PHE A 189 10.41 -13.09 -3.06
N PRO A 190 9.90 -13.44 -1.87
CA PRO A 190 8.82 -14.43 -1.74
C PRO A 190 7.50 -13.97 -2.39
N LEU A 191 7.22 -12.67 -2.37
CA LEU A 191 5.96 -12.12 -2.90
C LEU A 191 6.02 -11.74 -4.39
N ALA A 192 7.22 -11.50 -4.94
CA ALA A 192 7.36 -11.05 -6.33
C ALA A 192 6.87 -12.11 -7.35
N PRO A 193 7.18 -13.42 -7.19
CA PRO A 193 6.61 -14.46 -8.04
C PRO A 193 5.09 -14.48 -8.01
N VAL A 194 4.45 -14.26 -6.85
CA VAL A 194 2.98 -14.35 -6.73
C VAL A 194 2.31 -13.31 -7.64
N ALA A 195 2.73 -12.05 -7.55
CA ALA A 195 2.21 -10.99 -8.43
C ALA A 195 2.55 -11.23 -9.92
N ALA A 196 3.78 -11.66 -10.22
CA ALA A 196 4.22 -11.92 -11.59
C ALA A 196 3.49 -13.11 -12.25
N GLN A 197 3.20 -14.16 -11.49
CA GLN A 197 2.42 -15.31 -11.95
C GLN A 197 0.96 -14.93 -12.21
N GLY A 198 0.38 -14.05 -11.39
CA GLY A 198 -0.96 -13.47 -11.64
C GLY A 198 -1.01 -12.69 -12.96
N ALA A 199 -0.09 -11.75 -13.16
CA ALA A 199 0.00 -11.00 -14.43
C ALA A 199 0.24 -11.91 -15.64
N THR A 200 1.05 -12.96 -15.48
CA THR A 200 1.32 -13.97 -16.51
C THR A 200 0.07 -14.78 -16.85
N ALA A 201 -0.74 -15.15 -15.85
CA ALA A 201 -1.98 -15.89 -16.06
C ALA A 201 -2.99 -15.10 -16.90
N LEU A 202 -3.13 -13.79 -16.64
CA LEU A 202 -4.00 -12.93 -17.46
C LEU A 202 -3.50 -12.85 -18.91
N ALA A 203 -2.19 -12.64 -19.11
CA ALA A 203 -1.61 -12.59 -20.45
C ALA A 203 -1.76 -13.92 -21.22
N GLU A 204 -1.60 -15.08 -20.56
CA GLU A 204 -1.71 -16.40 -21.19
C GLU A 204 -3.15 -16.71 -21.63
N SER A 205 -4.17 -16.15 -20.96
CA SER A 205 -5.58 -16.28 -21.37
C SER A 205 -5.89 -15.57 -22.70
N ASP A 206 -5.07 -14.59 -23.11
CA ASP A 206 -5.19 -13.94 -24.42
C ASP A 206 -4.79 -14.85 -25.59
N GLU A 207 -3.94 -15.84 -25.33
CA GLU A 207 -3.43 -16.76 -26.35
C GLU A 207 -4.31 -18.01 -26.57
N GLY A 208 -5.47 -18.11 -25.89
CA GLY A 208 -6.37 -19.27 -26.01
C GLY A 208 -5.81 -20.56 -25.41
N ARG A 209 -4.78 -20.47 -24.56
CA ARG A 209 -4.16 -21.61 -23.86
C ARG A 209 -4.80 -21.76 -22.48
N ASP A 210 -5.54 -22.85 -22.27
CA ASP A 210 -6.05 -23.25 -20.95
C ASP A 210 -4.89 -23.68 -20.03
N SER A 211 -4.24 -22.68 -19.41
CA SER A 211 -3.18 -22.88 -18.42
C SER A 211 -3.78 -23.34 -17.09
N TRP A 212 -3.06 -24.18 -16.33
CA TRP A 212 -3.45 -24.52 -14.96
C TRP A 212 -3.60 -23.26 -14.09
N ARG A 213 -2.82 -22.20 -14.40
CA ARG A 213 -2.89 -20.90 -13.74
C ARG A 213 -4.24 -20.22 -13.93
N TRP A 214 -4.82 -20.32 -15.13
CA TRP A 214 -6.14 -19.78 -15.42
C TRP A 214 -7.22 -20.45 -14.58
N ARG A 215 -7.17 -21.78 -14.43
CA ARG A 215 -8.12 -22.51 -13.58
C ARG A 215 -8.08 -22.06 -12.12
N VAL A 216 -6.88 -21.94 -11.55
CA VAL A 216 -6.69 -21.47 -10.17
C VAL A 216 -7.16 -20.02 -10.04
N PHE A 217 -6.84 -19.17 -11.02
CA PHE A 217 -7.30 -17.79 -11.08
C PHE A 217 -8.83 -17.69 -11.12
N SER A 218 -9.51 -18.47 -11.96
CA SER A 218 -10.98 -18.48 -12.05
C SER A 218 -11.64 -18.95 -10.76
N VAL A 219 -11.09 -19.95 -10.08
CA VAL A 219 -11.59 -20.39 -8.76
C VAL A 219 -11.44 -19.28 -7.72
N GLY A 220 -10.26 -18.65 -7.67
CA GLY A 220 -10.01 -17.50 -6.79
C GLY A 220 -10.95 -16.33 -7.07
N MET A 221 -11.17 -16.01 -8.35
CA MET A 221 -12.16 -15.00 -8.76
C MET A 221 -13.58 -15.36 -8.34
N GLY A 222 -13.99 -16.63 -8.48
CA GLY A 222 -15.32 -17.08 -8.05
C GLY A 222 -15.55 -16.92 -6.55
N ILE A 223 -14.56 -17.33 -5.74
CA ILE A 223 -14.60 -17.14 -4.28
C ILE A 223 -14.64 -15.65 -3.92
N GLY A 224 -13.78 -14.85 -4.54
CA GLY A 224 -13.70 -13.41 -4.30
C GLY A 224 -14.97 -12.67 -4.70
N LEU A 225 -15.59 -13.04 -5.84
CA LEU A 225 -16.86 -12.46 -6.30
C LEU A 225 -18.00 -12.82 -5.34
N LEU A 226 -18.11 -14.09 -4.95
CA LEU A 226 -19.15 -14.55 -4.03
C LEU A 226 -19.02 -13.85 -2.67
N PHE A 227 -17.82 -13.86 -2.09
CA PHE A 227 -17.56 -13.21 -0.82
C PHE A 227 -17.75 -11.70 -0.91
N GLY A 228 -17.20 -11.04 -1.93
CA GLY A 228 -17.33 -9.60 -2.14
C GLY A 228 -18.78 -9.16 -2.38
N ALA A 229 -19.59 -9.96 -3.08
CA ALA A 229 -21.01 -9.69 -3.27
C ALA A 229 -21.77 -9.70 -1.94
N VAL A 230 -21.45 -10.62 -1.03
CA VAL A 230 -22.09 -10.70 0.31
C VAL A 230 -21.51 -9.67 1.28
N TYR A 231 -20.20 -9.49 1.27
CA TYR A 231 -19.47 -8.68 2.25
C TYR A 231 -19.54 -7.18 1.95
N VAL A 232 -19.40 -6.77 0.69
CA VAL A 232 -19.41 -5.35 0.28
C VAL A 232 -20.64 -5.03 -0.59
N GLY A 233 -20.96 -5.90 -1.55
CA GLY A 233 -22.04 -5.66 -2.51
C GLY A 233 -23.42 -5.55 -1.86
N LEU A 234 -23.75 -6.46 -0.93
CA LEU A 234 -25.05 -6.49 -0.26
C LEU A 234 -25.27 -5.25 0.61
N PRO A 235 -24.34 -4.85 1.52
CA PRO A 235 -24.47 -3.57 2.24
C PRO A 235 -24.58 -2.37 1.30
N ALA A 236 -23.77 -2.30 0.24
CA ALA A 236 -23.79 -1.18 -0.69
C ALA A 236 -25.11 -1.07 -1.46
N LEU A 237 -25.63 -2.18 -2.01
CA LEU A 237 -26.88 -2.19 -2.77
C LEU A 237 -28.10 -1.95 -1.87
N THR A 238 -28.11 -2.53 -0.67
CA THR A 238 -29.22 -2.35 0.27
C THR A 238 -29.23 -0.94 0.86
N GLY A 239 -28.07 -0.35 1.15
CA GLY A 239 -27.96 1.05 1.62
C GLY A 239 -28.39 2.10 0.60
N LEU A 240 -28.51 1.76 -0.69
CA LEU A 240 -29.11 2.65 -1.70
C LEU A 240 -30.64 2.71 -1.62
N ILE A 241 -31.28 1.70 -1.03
CA ILE A 241 -32.74 1.51 -1.07
C ILE A 241 -33.35 1.56 0.34
N ALA A 242 -32.63 1.04 1.34
CA ALA A 242 -33.03 0.96 2.74
C ALA A 242 -32.24 1.97 3.59
N SER A 243 -32.87 2.45 4.66
CA SER A 243 -32.21 3.33 5.65
C SER A 243 -31.12 2.60 6.43
N ASP A 244 -31.34 1.31 6.71
CA ASP A 244 -30.37 0.43 7.36
C ASP A 244 -29.89 -0.64 6.36
N PRO A 245 -28.61 -0.62 5.95
CA PRO A 245 -28.07 -1.62 5.05
C PRO A 245 -28.02 -3.00 5.73
N ILE A 246 -28.23 -4.05 4.93
CA ILE A 246 -28.11 -5.43 5.41
C ILE A 246 -26.61 -5.78 5.50
N VAL A 247 -26.09 -5.80 6.72
CA VAL A 247 -24.70 -6.16 7.04
C VAL A 247 -24.67 -7.54 7.71
N LEU A 248 -24.24 -8.57 6.97
CA LEU A 248 -24.11 -9.93 7.50
C LEU A 248 -22.85 -10.13 8.35
N LEU A 249 -21.74 -9.51 7.92
CA LEU A 249 -20.47 -9.52 8.62
C LEU A 249 -20.03 -8.07 8.82
N PRO A 250 -19.70 -7.65 10.06
CA PRO A 250 -19.20 -6.30 10.31
C PRO A 250 -17.95 -6.00 9.48
N ILE A 251 -17.91 -4.81 8.89
CA ILE A 251 -16.76 -4.28 8.16
C ILE A 251 -16.14 -3.18 9.03
N PRO A 252 -14.81 -3.08 9.16
CA PRO A 252 -13.76 -3.98 8.65
C PRO A 252 -13.46 -5.19 9.56
N TRP A 253 -13.95 -5.20 10.79
CA TRP A 253 -13.74 -6.28 11.76
C TRP A 253 -14.90 -6.35 12.75
N ILE A 254 -14.97 -7.47 13.46
CA ILE A 254 -15.81 -7.60 14.66
C ILE A 254 -15.01 -7.01 15.83
N ASP A 255 -15.50 -5.91 16.41
CA ASP A 255 -14.86 -5.27 17.56
C ASP A 255 -15.17 -6.05 18.85
N LEU A 256 -14.12 -6.56 19.49
CA LEU A 256 -14.17 -7.27 20.77
C LEU A 256 -13.63 -6.42 21.93
N THR A 257 -13.17 -5.20 21.66
CA THR A 257 -12.57 -4.31 22.66
C THR A 257 -13.57 -4.02 23.78
N ARG A 258 -14.79 -3.61 23.42
CA ARG A 258 -15.86 -3.30 24.38
C ARG A 258 -16.37 -4.53 25.14
N THR A 259 -16.34 -5.71 24.53
CA THR A 259 -16.81 -6.94 25.19
C THR A 259 -15.76 -7.52 26.14
N THR A 260 -14.48 -7.30 25.85
CA THR A 260 -13.35 -7.83 26.63
C THR A 260 -12.75 -6.84 27.60
N GLU A 261 -13.15 -5.56 27.59
CA GLU A 261 -12.57 -4.48 28.43
C GLU A 261 -12.58 -4.77 29.94
N THR A 262 -13.50 -5.62 30.41
CA THR A 262 -13.58 -6.04 31.82
C THR A 262 -12.46 -7.00 32.23
N ILE A 263 -11.95 -7.78 31.28
CA ILE A 263 -10.89 -8.78 31.49
C ILE A 263 -9.55 -8.23 31.00
N LEU A 264 -9.56 -7.53 29.86
CA LEU A 264 -8.40 -6.98 29.16
C LEU A 264 -8.64 -5.47 28.91
N PRO A 265 -8.53 -4.62 29.95
CA PRO A 265 -8.70 -3.19 29.80
C PRO A 265 -7.66 -2.60 28.85
N ALA A 266 -8.07 -1.62 28.05
CA ALA A 266 -7.25 -0.96 27.04
C ALA A 266 -6.63 -1.90 25.98
N ALA A 267 -7.07 -3.15 25.84
CA ALA A 267 -6.59 -4.05 24.78
C ALA A 267 -7.44 -3.88 23.51
N PRO A 268 -6.88 -3.35 22.40
CA PRO A 268 -7.61 -3.24 21.13
C PRO A 268 -7.71 -4.63 20.49
N LEU A 269 -8.85 -5.30 20.70
CA LEU A 269 -9.10 -6.66 20.20
C LEU A 269 -10.20 -6.65 19.15
N GLY A 270 -9.92 -7.27 18.01
CA GLY A 270 -10.90 -7.45 16.95
C GLY A 270 -10.58 -8.66 16.09
N ILE A 271 -11.63 -9.25 15.51
CA ILE A 271 -11.50 -10.33 14.52
C ILE A 271 -11.69 -9.71 13.14
N GLY A 272 -10.62 -9.70 12.34
CA GLY A 272 -10.70 -9.29 10.94
C GLY A 272 -11.64 -10.20 10.15
N THR A 273 -12.63 -9.61 9.49
CA THR A 273 -13.64 -10.30 8.68
C THR A 273 -13.29 -10.34 7.20
N ASP A 274 -12.16 -9.75 6.81
CA ASP A 274 -11.67 -9.71 5.44
C ASP A 274 -11.01 -11.03 5.02
N LEU A 275 -11.66 -11.76 4.10
CA LEU A 275 -11.12 -12.97 3.49
C LEU A 275 -9.79 -12.73 2.75
N GLY A 276 -9.57 -11.52 2.21
CA GLY A 276 -8.33 -11.13 1.55
C GLY A 276 -7.11 -11.23 2.48
N LEU A 277 -7.26 -10.80 3.74
CA LEU A 277 -6.19 -10.92 4.75
C LEU A 277 -5.90 -12.39 5.10
N VAL A 278 -6.93 -13.23 5.14
CA VAL A 278 -6.78 -14.68 5.37
C VAL A 278 -5.98 -15.32 4.24
N LEU A 279 -6.35 -15.05 2.98
CA LEU A 279 -5.64 -15.57 1.81
C LEU A 279 -4.21 -15.03 1.72
N LEU A 280 -3.99 -13.75 2.03
CA LEU A 280 -2.65 -13.15 2.09
C LEU A 280 -1.78 -13.84 3.14
N GLY A 281 -2.34 -14.13 4.31
CA GLY A 281 -1.66 -14.85 5.40
C GLY A 281 -1.18 -16.25 4.98
N MET A 282 -1.90 -16.94 4.08
CA MET A 282 -1.49 -18.25 3.55
C MET A 282 -0.30 -18.16 2.59
N VAL A 283 -0.02 -16.99 2.03
CA VAL A 283 1.07 -16.75 1.07
C VAL A 283 2.30 -16.18 1.76
N LEU A 284 2.12 -15.46 2.87
CA LEU A 284 3.23 -14.85 3.60
C LEU A 284 4.18 -15.91 4.20
N PRO A 285 5.50 -15.63 4.22
CA PRO A 285 6.45 -16.47 4.93
C PRO A 285 6.04 -16.71 6.38
N PHE A 286 6.11 -17.96 6.84
CA PHE A 286 5.65 -18.36 8.18
C PHE A 286 6.20 -17.48 9.30
N TRP A 287 7.50 -17.15 9.27
CA TRP A 287 8.15 -16.32 10.28
C TRP A 287 7.66 -14.87 10.29
N ILE A 288 7.18 -14.35 9.16
CA ILE A 288 6.53 -13.03 9.10
C ILE A 288 5.19 -13.12 9.84
N VAL A 289 4.39 -14.14 9.59
CA VAL A 289 3.08 -14.35 10.25
C VAL A 289 3.24 -14.55 11.76
N VAL A 290 4.23 -15.34 12.19
CA VAL A 290 4.54 -15.51 13.62
C VAL A 290 4.99 -14.19 14.23
N GLY A 291 5.86 -13.44 13.55
CA GLY A 291 6.34 -12.15 14.03
C GLY A 291 5.21 -11.13 14.21
N THR A 292 4.32 -11.01 13.22
CA THR A 292 3.16 -10.10 13.31
C THR A 292 2.18 -10.55 14.39
N PHE A 293 1.94 -11.86 14.54
CA PHE A 293 1.11 -12.40 15.61
C PHE A 293 1.69 -12.11 17.00
N VAL A 294 2.99 -12.36 17.21
CA VAL A 294 3.65 -12.07 18.49
C VAL A 294 3.62 -10.57 18.80
N ALA A 295 3.90 -9.71 17.82
CA ALA A 295 3.80 -8.26 18.00
C ALA A 295 2.38 -7.82 18.40
N ALA A 296 1.36 -8.37 17.73
CA ALA A 296 -0.04 -8.10 18.06
C ALA A 296 -0.40 -8.59 19.48
N MET A 297 0.11 -9.76 19.90
CA MET A 297 -0.10 -10.28 21.26
C MET A 297 0.64 -9.47 22.32
N VAL A 298 1.85 -9.00 22.04
CA VAL A 298 2.58 -8.09 22.93
C VAL A 298 1.80 -6.79 23.11
N HIS A 299 1.20 -6.26 22.04
CA HIS A 299 0.32 -5.10 22.15
C HIS A 299 -0.95 -5.42 22.96
N ALA A 300 -1.71 -6.45 22.56
CA ALA A 300 -2.97 -6.78 23.20
C ALA A 300 -2.84 -7.16 24.69
N LEU A 301 -1.81 -7.92 25.06
CA LEU A 301 -1.58 -8.34 26.46
C LEU A 301 -0.76 -7.32 27.25
N GLY A 302 0.06 -6.52 26.58
CA GLY A 302 0.83 -5.44 27.22
C GLY A 302 -0.04 -4.26 27.62
N SER A 303 -1.06 -3.91 26.82
CA SER A 303 -1.92 -2.75 27.11
C SER A 303 -2.64 -2.83 28.46
N PRO A 304 -3.25 -3.95 28.88
CA PRO A 304 -3.80 -4.09 30.23
C PRO A 304 -2.76 -3.87 31.33
N ILE A 305 -1.52 -4.32 31.14
CA ILE A 305 -0.44 -4.13 32.12
C ILE A 305 -0.09 -2.64 32.22
N LEU A 306 0.05 -1.96 31.08
CA LEU A 306 0.33 -0.53 31.00
C LEU A 306 -0.81 0.33 31.57
N TYR A 307 -2.05 -0.10 31.39
CA TYR A 307 -3.23 0.52 31.99
C TYR A 307 -3.16 0.45 33.52
N HIS A 308 -2.93 -0.73 34.09
CA HIS A 308 -2.81 -0.88 35.55
C HIS A 308 -1.57 -0.18 36.13
N ALA A 309 -0.52 0.02 35.31
CA ALA A 309 0.64 0.82 35.67
C ALA A 309 0.38 2.34 35.61
N GLY A 310 -0.81 2.78 35.17
CA GLY A 310 -1.18 4.19 35.05
C GLY A 310 -0.52 4.92 33.88
N MET A 311 0.00 4.18 32.90
CA MET A 311 0.68 4.76 31.72
C MET A 311 -0.28 5.12 30.59
N LEU A 312 -1.43 4.44 30.51
CA LEU A 312 -2.47 4.69 29.49
C LEU A 312 -3.51 5.69 30.04
N THR A 313 -3.17 6.97 29.98
CA THR A 313 -3.94 8.06 30.62
C THR A 313 -5.15 8.51 29.82
N HIS A 314 -5.14 8.34 28.49
CA HIS A 314 -6.21 8.80 27.61
C HIS A 314 -7.31 7.75 27.40
N TRP A 315 -7.03 6.47 27.65
CA TRP A 315 -8.02 5.41 27.47
C TRP A 315 -9.15 5.51 28.49
N ARG A 316 -10.38 5.22 28.05
CA ARG A 316 -11.57 5.17 28.91
C ARG A 316 -12.42 3.94 28.57
N PRO A 317 -13.09 3.33 29.57
CA PRO A 317 -14.07 2.28 29.32
C PRO A 317 -15.13 2.70 28.30
N GLY A 318 -15.52 1.80 27.41
CA GLY A 318 -16.46 2.03 26.33
C GLY A 318 -15.86 2.53 25.01
N MET A 319 -14.56 2.84 24.96
CA MET A 319 -13.87 3.12 23.70
C MET A 319 -13.87 1.89 22.78
N ASP A 320 -14.12 2.09 21.49
CA ASP A 320 -13.97 1.04 20.48
C ASP A 320 -12.49 0.75 20.17
N ALA A 321 -12.24 -0.24 19.31
CA ALA A 321 -10.89 -0.63 18.89
C ALA A 321 -10.08 0.53 18.28
N ILE A 322 -10.73 1.45 17.55
CA ILE A 322 -10.04 2.56 16.87
C ILE A 322 -9.59 3.59 17.89
N LEU A 323 -10.51 4.05 18.75
CA LEU A 323 -10.20 5.02 19.79
C LEU A 323 -9.22 4.45 20.82
N THR A 324 -9.34 3.15 21.13
CA THR A 324 -8.41 2.45 22.03
C THR A 324 -7.00 2.41 21.44
N ASN A 325 -6.84 2.01 20.16
CA ASN A 325 -5.53 2.04 19.50
C ASN A 325 -4.96 3.46 19.49
N PHE A 326 -5.74 4.46 19.09
CA PHE A 326 -5.28 5.85 19.01
C PHE A 326 -4.82 6.39 20.37
N ALA A 327 -5.60 6.17 21.44
CA ALA A 327 -5.24 6.60 22.79
C ALA A 327 -3.95 5.91 23.27
N ASN A 328 -3.86 4.60 23.05
CA ASN A 328 -2.70 3.79 23.42
C ASN A 328 -1.42 4.17 22.66
N ASP A 329 -1.55 4.49 21.37
CA ASP A 329 -0.45 4.93 20.53
C ASP A 329 0.11 6.26 21.02
N ILE A 330 -0.75 7.24 21.29
CA ILE A 330 -0.33 8.54 21.83
C ILE A 330 0.38 8.39 23.17
N ASP A 331 -0.13 7.53 24.05
CA ASP A 331 0.41 7.38 25.41
C ASP A 331 1.75 6.63 25.43
N VAL A 332 1.84 5.48 24.76
CA VAL A 332 3.01 4.58 24.87
C VAL A 332 3.43 3.98 23.55
N TRP A 333 2.50 3.40 22.78
CA TRP A 333 2.85 2.46 21.72
C TRP A 333 3.52 3.12 20.51
N MET A 334 3.22 4.39 20.19
CA MET A 334 3.93 5.13 19.15
C MET A 334 5.44 5.18 19.44
N SER A 335 5.83 5.41 20.69
CA SER A 335 7.24 5.42 21.10
C SER A 335 7.88 4.03 20.95
N VAL A 336 7.14 2.97 21.26
CA VAL A 336 7.59 1.58 21.08
C VAL A 336 7.81 1.27 19.60
N TYR A 337 6.88 1.65 18.72
CA TYR A 337 7.01 1.46 17.27
C TYR A 337 8.19 2.24 16.69
N ILE A 338 8.38 3.50 17.11
CA ILE A 338 9.53 4.31 16.69
C ILE A 338 10.84 3.65 17.13
N GLY A 339 10.93 3.20 18.38
CA GLY A 339 12.11 2.53 18.92
C GLY A 339 12.41 1.20 18.21
N ALA A 340 11.40 0.38 17.98
CA ALA A 340 11.52 -0.88 17.24
C ALA A 340 11.96 -0.63 15.79
N GLY A 341 11.37 0.36 15.12
CA GLY A 341 11.74 0.77 13.77
C GLY A 341 13.19 1.25 13.68
N ALA A 342 13.63 2.07 14.63
CA ALA A 342 15.03 2.51 14.73
C ALA A 342 16.00 1.33 14.93
N ALA A 343 15.64 0.36 15.78
CA ALA A 343 16.44 -0.85 16.02
C ALA A 343 16.57 -1.70 14.74
N VAL A 344 15.45 -1.96 14.05
CA VAL A 344 15.46 -2.70 12.77
C VAL A 344 16.28 -1.96 11.71
N GLY A 345 16.12 -0.64 11.61
CA GLY A 345 16.91 0.19 10.70
C GLY A 345 18.41 0.14 10.98
N ALA A 346 18.81 0.21 12.26
CA ALA A 346 20.20 0.07 12.67
C ALA A 346 20.77 -1.31 12.33
N ILE A 347 20.02 -2.38 12.60
CA ILE A 347 20.41 -3.76 12.22
C ILE A 347 20.60 -3.87 10.71
N GLY A 348 19.65 -3.35 9.92
CA GLY A 348 19.75 -3.33 8.46
C GLY A 348 20.98 -2.60 7.95
N LEU A 349 21.28 -1.41 8.51
CA LEU A 349 22.46 -0.63 8.14
C LEU A 349 23.76 -1.35 8.50
N VAL A 350 23.83 -1.95 9.70
CA VAL A 350 24.99 -2.74 10.14
C VAL A 350 25.20 -3.95 9.23
N HIS A 351 24.13 -4.70 8.91
CA HIS A 351 24.22 -5.84 8.00
C HIS A 351 24.68 -5.44 6.60
N ALA A 352 24.17 -4.35 6.04
CA ALA A 352 24.61 -3.84 4.74
C ALA A 352 26.10 -3.44 4.74
N VAL A 353 26.57 -2.76 5.80
CA VAL A 353 27.99 -2.41 5.93
C VAL A 353 28.87 -3.65 6.07
N LEU A 354 28.43 -4.63 6.86
CA LEU A 354 29.15 -5.89 7.07
C LEU A 354 29.19 -6.74 5.78
N SER A 355 28.09 -6.83 5.03
CA SER A 355 28.02 -7.59 3.78
C SER A 355 28.94 -6.98 2.71
N VAL A 356 28.95 -5.65 2.58
CA VAL A 356 29.89 -4.94 1.68
C VAL A 356 31.34 -5.15 2.11
N ARG A 357 31.65 -5.12 3.42
CA ARG A 357 33.01 -5.37 3.92
C ARG A 357 33.45 -6.82 3.70
N ALA A 358 32.55 -7.79 3.89
CA ALA A 358 32.82 -9.21 3.67
C ALA A 358 33.08 -9.50 2.19
N ALA A 359 32.25 -8.96 1.28
CA ALA A 359 32.45 -9.07 -0.17
C ALA A 359 33.80 -8.49 -0.62
N ARG A 360 34.22 -7.36 -0.04
CA ARG A 360 35.56 -6.78 -0.29
C ARG A 360 36.71 -7.65 0.20
N ARG A 361 36.54 -8.39 1.31
CA ARG A 361 37.58 -9.26 1.89
C ARG A 361 37.72 -10.59 1.14
N GLN A 362 36.63 -11.13 0.61
CA GLN A 362 36.62 -12.43 -0.06
C GLN A 362 37.12 -12.37 -1.51
N GLY A 363 37.42 -11.17 -2.05
CA GLY A 363 37.87 -11.03 -3.43
C GLY A 363 36.81 -11.44 -4.47
N GLU A 364 35.57 -11.74 -4.03
CA GLU A 364 34.42 -11.97 -4.89
C GLU A 364 33.97 -10.63 -5.50
N HIS A 365 34.80 -10.10 -6.39
CA HIS A 365 34.44 -9.04 -7.31
C HIS A 365 33.50 -9.61 -8.37
N ARG A 366 32.23 -9.82 -8.04
CA ARG A 366 31.21 -9.41 -9.00
C ARG A 366 30.97 -7.94 -8.75
N PRO A 367 31.55 -7.05 -9.56
CA PRO A 367 31.38 -5.64 -9.30
C PRO A 367 29.89 -5.32 -9.37
N LEU A 368 29.39 -4.43 -8.51
CA LEU A 368 28.09 -3.75 -8.71
C LEU A 368 28.03 -2.98 -10.04
N ARG A 369 29.04 -3.09 -10.90
CA ARG A 369 29.09 -2.63 -12.29
C ARG A 369 28.62 -3.69 -13.29
N ASP A 370 28.73 -4.98 -12.97
CA ASP A 370 28.28 -6.04 -13.89
C ASP A 370 26.77 -6.19 -13.74
N THR A 371 26.07 -5.87 -14.81
CA THR A 371 24.61 -5.91 -14.93
C THR A 371 24.24 -6.89 -16.04
N PRO A 372 23.23 -7.74 -15.86
CA PRO A 372 22.71 -8.57 -16.94
C PRO A 372 22.38 -7.71 -18.17
N ALA A 373 22.91 -8.09 -19.33
CA ALA A 373 22.68 -7.34 -20.56
C ALA A 373 21.18 -7.26 -20.89
N GLY A 374 20.70 -6.05 -21.23
CA GLY A 374 19.32 -5.81 -21.64
C GLY A 374 18.29 -5.64 -20.51
N ARG A 375 18.68 -5.71 -19.21
CA ARG A 375 17.76 -5.50 -18.09
C ARG A 375 17.35 -4.03 -17.88
N GLY A 376 17.99 -3.08 -18.57
CA GLY A 376 17.74 -1.64 -18.43
C GLY A 376 18.36 -1.03 -17.16
N ASP A 377 19.38 -1.70 -16.60
CA ASP A 377 20.12 -1.20 -15.44
C ASP A 377 20.86 0.10 -15.76
N PHE A 378 20.88 1.03 -14.80
CA PHE A 378 21.67 2.25 -14.86
C PHE A 378 22.74 2.28 -13.75
N PRO A 379 23.81 3.08 -13.91
CA PRO A 379 24.88 3.13 -12.91
C PRO A 379 24.38 3.50 -11.51
N LEU A 380 24.87 2.80 -10.49
CA LEU A 380 24.47 2.99 -9.09
C LEU A 380 24.70 4.44 -8.59
N TRP A 381 25.70 5.14 -9.13
CA TRP A 381 25.95 6.53 -8.77
C TRP A 381 24.83 7.47 -9.21
N ILE A 382 24.14 7.18 -10.32
CA ILE A 382 22.96 7.93 -10.76
C ILE A 382 21.81 7.66 -9.79
N ALA A 383 21.66 6.42 -9.33
CA ALA A 383 20.66 6.09 -8.31
C ALA A 383 20.90 6.86 -7.01
N ILE A 384 22.14 6.83 -6.51
CA ILE A 384 22.51 7.55 -5.28
C ILE A 384 22.34 9.07 -5.47
N GLY A 385 22.83 9.62 -6.58
CA GLY A 385 22.69 11.04 -6.89
C GLY A 385 21.23 11.47 -7.02
N GLY A 386 20.41 10.65 -7.68
CA GLY A 386 18.97 10.87 -7.80
C GLY A 386 18.28 10.87 -6.45
N TYR A 387 18.58 9.90 -5.59
CA TYR A 387 18.06 9.83 -4.22
C TYR A 387 18.43 11.07 -3.39
N VAL A 388 19.72 11.42 -3.33
CA VAL A 388 20.18 12.59 -2.57
C VAL A 388 19.56 13.87 -3.10
N LEU A 389 19.51 14.05 -4.43
CA LEU A 389 18.93 15.24 -5.04
C LEU A 389 17.42 15.34 -4.75
N SER A 390 16.67 14.24 -4.87
CA SER A 390 15.24 14.24 -4.59
C SER A 390 14.95 14.50 -3.11
N THR A 391 15.76 13.96 -2.20
CA THR A 391 15.61 14.22 -0.76
C THR A 391 15.95 15.65 -0.40
N LEU A 392 17.02 16.23 -0.96
CA LEU A 392 17.33 17.65 -0.78
C LEU A 392 16.24 18.55 -1.37
N ALA A 393 15.69 18.18 -2.53
CA ALA A 393 14.58 18.90 -3.15
C ALA A 393 13.30 18.80 -2.30
N MET A 394 13.03 17.65 -1.68
CA MET A 394 11.90 17.46 -0.77
C MET A 394 12.07 18.32 0.50
N ILE A 395 13.27 18.32 1.09
CA ILE A 395 13.59 19.19 2.25
C ILE A 395 13.40 20.66 1.87
N CYS A 396 13.91 21.08 0.71
CA CYS A 396 13.74 22.45 0.21
C CYS A 396 12.26 22.80 0.00
N LEU A 397 11.46 21.88 -0.55
CA LEU A 397 10.01 22.05 -0.69
C LEU A 397 9.35 22.22 0.68
N CYS A 398 9.69 21.40 1.67
CA CYS A 398 9.17 21.55 3.03
C CYS A 398 9.56 22.89 3.66
N VAL A 399 10.81 23.33 3.51
CA VAL A 399 11.29 24.63 4.03
C VAL A 399 10.60 25.81 3.35
N LEU A 400 10.25 25.69 2.07
CA LEU A 400 9.51 26.72 1.34
C LEU A 400 8.02 26.79 1.72
N LEU A 401 7.47 25.70 2.25
CA LEU A 401 6.06 25.58 2.65
C LEU A 401 5.81 25.82 4.15
N LEU A 402 6.86 25.80 4.97
CA LEU A 402 6.90 26.27 6.36
C LEU A 402 6.87 27.80 6.41
#